data_AF-A0AAU3CQA0-F1
#
_entry.id   AF-A0AAU3CQA0-F1
#
_cell.length_a   1.000
_cell.length_b   1.000
_cell.length_c   1.000
_cell.angle_alpha   90.00
_cell.angle_beta   90.00
_cell.angle_gamma   90.00
#
_symmetry.space_group_name_H-M   'P 1'
#
loop_
_entity.id
_entity.type
_entity.pdbx_description
1 polymer ?
#
loop_
_entity_poly.entity_id
_entity_poly.type
_entity_poly.pdbx_seq_one_letter_code
_entity_poly.pdbx_strand_id
1 'polypeptide(L)'
;MSLTHYMEMAGIQDPRQRADIADVMEEVSGFTTLLSRTHIMRLEVEAALDRALDTDSPHLADIELLGHGIGHAMGIRGGLSIRSPSGDVTDETRAAWPDGPAAFDLMLANAREQLERSMLRGPTDAEVPDLKANGWDPASAKRSAENRAESERQLAERLDNDPQYWNRLRDVVQARYMSLEVIDMLTQALLDRGRTLAEVVTGRESIRAFADCMPSAGIHATLTEAAHRNREKSWEPNDIFDIDALSIAVPYCDIVVTERYASHVLHAAHLPRWMKTEVVPRLKDLTESLDRQ
;
A
#
# COMPACT_ATOMS: atom_id res chain seq x y z
N MET A 1 -2.38 7.81 -6.81
CA MET A 1 -3.34 7.01 -6.01
C MET A 1 -2.64 5.79 -5.41
N SER A 2 -3.34 4.96 -4.61
CA SER A 2 -2.86 3.70 -4.01
C SER A 2 -4.04 2.75 -3.77
N LEU A 3 -3.78 1.49 -3.40
CA LEU A 3 -4.83 0.49 -3.12
C LEU A 3 -5.83 0.96 -2.05
N THR A 4 -5.36 1.71 -1.04
CA THR A 4 -6.21 2.26 0.02
C THR A 4 -7.34 3.12 -0.54
N HIS A 5 -7.09 3.91 -1.59
CA HIS A 5 -8.13 4.75 -2.20
C HIS A 5 -9.29 3.88 -2.72
N TYR A 6 -9.00 2.75 -3.38
CA TYR A 6 -10.06 1.82 -3.81
C TYR A 6 -10.83 1.20 -2.64
N MET A 7 -10.14 0.91 -1.52
CA MET A 7 -10.76 0.33 -0.33
C MET A 7 -11.66 1.32 0.40
N GLU A 8 -11.23 2.58 0.52
CA GLU A 8 -12.02 3.65 1.17
C GLU A 8 -13.28 3.99 0.37
N MET A 9 -13.19 3.99 -0.96
CA MET A 9 -14.34 4.22 -1.83
C MET A 9 -15.46 3.20 -1.57
N ALA A 10 -15.13 1.96 -1.25
CA ALA A 10 -16.12 0.94 -0.89
C ALA A 10 -16.86 1.24 0.42
N GLY A 11 -16.32 2.08 1.30
CA GLY A 11 -16.96 2.52 2.54
C GLY A 11 -18.03 3.59 2.36
N ILE A 12 -17.96 4.37 1.27
CA ILE A 12 -18.90 5.46 0.99
C ILE A 12 -20.24 4.87 0.57
N GLN A 13 -21.31 5.18 1.31
CA GLN A 13 -22.62 4.59 1.06
C GLN A 13 -23.34 5.21 -0.14
N ASP A 14 -23.24 6.53 -0.32
CA ASP A 14 -23.91 7.26 -1.39
C ASP A 14 -23.21 7.00 -2.75
N PRO A 15 -23.90 6.35 -3.73
CA PRO A 15 -23.34 6.10 -5.05
C PRO A 15 -22.97 7.36 -5.83
N ARG A 16 -23.70 8.48 -5.62
CA ARG A 16 -23.39 9.76 -6.29
C ARG A 16 -22.08 10.32 -5.78
N GLN A 17 -21.92 10.36 -4.46
CA GLN A 17 -20.68 10.78 -3.83
C GLN A 17 -19.48 9.94 -4.30
N ARG A 18 -19.64 8.61 -4.42
CA ARG A 18 -18.59 7.74 -4.99
C ARG A 18 -18.27 8.08 -6.44
N ALA A 19 -19.28 8.33 -7.27
CA ALA A 19 -19.05 8.70 -8.66
C ALA A 19 -18.29 10.04 -8.75
N ASP A 20 -18.73 11.06 -8.03
CA ASP A 20 -18.11 12.38 -8.04
C ASP A 20 -16.63 12.33 -7.58
N ILE A 21 -16.32 11.53 -6.55
CA ILE A 21 -14.93 11.36 -6.09
C ILE A 21 -14.11 10.55 -7.10
N ALA A 22 -14.69 9.52 -7.73
CA ALA A 22 -14.01 8.75 -8.77
C ALA A 22 -13.65 9.62 -9.97
N ASP A 23 -14.53 10.54 -10.39
CA ASP A 23 -14.29 11.49 -11.47
C ASP A 23 -13.12 12.43 -11.13
N VAL A 24 -13.07 12.96 -9.90
CA VAL A 24 -11.93 13.78 -9.44
C VAL A 24 -10.63 12.98 -9.38
N MET A 25 -10.68 11.73 -8.90
CA MET A 25 -9.52 10.85 -8.84
C MET A 25 -8.99 10.54 -10.24
N GLU A 26 -9.89 10.30 -11.20
CA GLU A 26 -9.54 10.13 -12.61
C GLU A 26 -8.89 11.39 -13.18
N GLU A 27 -9.53 12.55 -13.04
CA GLU A 27 -9.03 13.82 -13.58
C GLU A 27 -7.64 14.17 -13.06
N VAL A 28 -7.41 13.99 -11.75
CA VAL A 28 -6.15 14.38 -11.11
C VAL A 28 -5.03 13.36 -11.35
N SER A 29 -5.35 12.06 -11.40
CA SER A 29 -4.33 11.01 -11.41
C SER A 29 -4.17 10.27 -12.74
N GLY A 30 -5.16 10.33 -13.64
CA GLY A 30 -5.23 9.46 -14.81
C GLY A 30 -5.16 7.97 -14.44
N PHE A 31 -5.67 7.61 -13.26
CA PHE A 31 -5.50 6.29 -12.63
C PHE A 31 -4.06 5.87 -12.35
N THR A 32 -3.12 6.81 -12.26
CA THR A 32 -1.75 6.50 -11.84
C THR A 32 -1.74 6.09 -10.36
N THR A 33 -1.26 4.89 -10.08
CA THR A 33 -1.26 4.27 -8.75
C THR A 33 0.15 3.87 -8.32
N LEU A 34 0.41 3.99 -7.02
CA LEU A 34 1.56 3.36 -6.38
C LEU A 34 1.41 1.84 -6.41
N LEU A 35 2.55 1.17 -6.58
CA LEU A 35 2.71 -0.27 -6.46
C LEU A 35 2.21 -0.76 -5.09
N SER A 36 1.75 -2.01 -5.02
CA SER A 36 1.23 -2.58 -3.78
C SER A 36 2.26 -2.54 -2.64
N ARG A 37 1.78 -2.25 -1.42
CA ARG A 37 2.61 -2.21 -0.20
C ARG A 37 3.45 -3.46 -0.04
N THR A 38 2.89 -4.64 -0.29
CA THR A 38 3.62 -5.91 -0.20
C THR A 38 4.79 -6.01 -1.17
N HIS A 39 4.64 -5.48 -2.41
CA HIS A 39 5.75 -5.48 -3.38
C HIS A 39 6.82 -4.44 -3.02
N ILE A 40 6.41 -3.26 -2.56
CA ILE A 40 7.35 -2.25 -2.05
C ILE A 40 8.14 -2.81 -0.86
N MET A 41 7.47 -3.43 0.11
CA MET A 41 8.14 -4.09 1.23
C MET A 41 9.11 -5.18 0.77
N ARG A 42 8.76 -5.93 -0.27
CA ARG A 42 9.68 -6.93 -0.85
C ARG A 42 10.94 -6.27 -1.41
N LEU A 43 10.81 -5.17 -2.16
CA LEU A 43 11.95 -4.38 -2.63
C LEU A 43 12.82 -3.89 -1.46
N GLU A 44 12.20 -3.38 -0.40
CA GLU A 44 12.90 -2.90 0.79
C GLU A 44 13.64 -4.02 1.53
N VAL A 45 13.04 -5.22 1.64
CA VAL A 45 13.69 -6.39 2.25
C VAL A 45 14.91 -6.82 1.45
N GLU A 46 14.82 -6.84 0.12
CA GLU A 46 15.94 -7.23 -0.74
C GLU A 46 17.07 -6.21 -0.61
N ALA A 47 16.77 -4.91 -0.65
CA ALA A 47 17.76 -3.85 -0.44
C ALA A 47 18.38 -3.89 0.97
N ALA A 48 17.58 -4.19 2.00
CA ALA A 48 18.07 -4.34 3.37
C ALA A 48 18.98 -5.56 3.53
N LEU A 49 18.66 -6.68 2.85
CA LEU A 49 19.50 -7.88 2.81
C LEU A 49 20.81 -7.62 2.09
N ASP A 50 20.77 -6.96 0.94
CA ASP A 50 21.96 -6.64 0.15
C ASP A 50 22.93 -5.78 0.98
N ARG A 51 22.40 -4.81 1.72
CA ARG A 51 23.17 -4.00 2.67
C ARG A 51 23.68 -4.79 3.87
N ALA A 52 22.90 -5.72 4.41
CA ALA A 52 23.29 -6.50 5.59
C ALA A 52 24.35 -7.57 5.26
N LEU A 53 24.32 -8.11 4.04
CA LEU A 53 25.23 -9.16 3.57
C LEU A 53 26.43 -8.61 2.77
N ASP A 54 26.48 -7.29 2.56
CA ASP A 54 27.50 -6.61 1.75
C ASP A 54 27.59 -7.18 0.33
N THR A 55 26.42 -7.33 -0.31
CA THR A 55 26.30 -7.89 -1.67
C THR A 55 25.76 -6.86 -2.65
N ASP A 56 26.45 -6.64 -3.77
CA ASP A 56 26.04 -5.71 -4.85
C ASP A 56 25.07 -6.36 -5.86
N SER A 57 24.23 -7.30 -5.43
CA SER A 57 23.42 -8.11 -6.34
C SER A 57 21.96 -7.68 -6.27
N PRO A 58 21.47 -6.79 -7.16
CA PRO A 58 20.05 -6.47 -7.21
C PRO A 58 19.28 -7.75 -7.58
N HIS A 59 18.69 -8.39 -6.58
CA HIS A 59 17.96 -9.65 -6.75
C HIS A 59 16.57 -9.45 -7.38
N LEU A 60 16.11 -8.21 -7.49
CA LEU A 60 14.88 -7.85 -8.20
C LEU A 60 15.18 -6.99 -9.42
N ALA A 61 14.54 -7.31 -10.54
CA ALA A 61 14.49 -6.46 -11.72
C ALA A 61 13.87 -5.10 -11.36
N ASP A 62 14.18 -4.06 -12.15
CA ASP A 62 13.55 -2.75 -12.04
C ASP A 62 12.02 -2.92 -12.00
N ILE A 63 11.40 -2.53 -10.88
CA ILE A 63 9.95 -2.52 -10.72
C ILE A 63 9.49 -1.08 -10.76
N GLU A 64 8.55 -0.78 -11.64
CA GLU A 64 7.92 0.53 -11.70
C GLU A 64 7.13 0.78 -10.42
N LEU A 65 7.51 1.81 -9.65
CA LEU A 65 6.80 2.22 -8.44
C LEU A 65 5.43 2.81 -8.78
N LEU A 66 5.34 3.55 -9.88
CA LEU A 66 4.10 4.10 -10.41
C LEU A 66 3.66 3.27 -11.61
N GLY A 67 2.39 2.90 -11.63
CA GLY A 67 1.77 2.20 -12.74
C GLY A 67 0.32 2.62 -12.86
N HIS A 68 -0.47 1.85 -13.59
CA HIS A 68 -1.84 2.22 -13.91
C HIS A 68 -2.85 1.28 -13.22
N GLY A 69 -3.80 1.90 -12.52
CA GLY A 69 -5.03 1.27 -12.09
C GLY A 69 -4.90 0.32 -10.90
N ILE A 70 -6.00 -0.38 -10.60
CA ILE A 70 -6.11 -1.24 -9.43
C ILE A 70 -5.21 -2.47 -9.53
N GLY A 71 -5.00 -2.98 -10.76
CA GLY A 71 -4.13 -4.12 -11.01
C GLY A 71 -2.72 -3.86 -10.47
N HIS A 72 -2.13 -2.71 -10.82
CA HIS A 72 -0.83 -2.29 -10.31
C HIS A 72 -0.83 -2.08 -8.80
N ALA A 73 -1.89 -1.45 -8.26
CA ALA A 73 -2.06 -1.25 -6.82
C ALA A 73 -2.19 -2.57 -6.03
N MET A 74 -2.66 -3.65 -6.67
CA MET A 74 -2.68 -5.01 -6.13
C MET A 74 -1.40 -5.80 -6.44
N GLY A 75 -0.49 -5.26 -7.25
CA GLY A 75 0.73 -5.93 -7.69
C GLY A 75 0.50 -7.01 -8.75
N ILE A 76 -0.65 -6.97 -9.42
CA ILE A 76 -0.96 -7.81 -10.58
C ILE A 76 -0.15 -7.27 -11.76
N ARG A 77 0.70 -8.13 -12.33
CA ARG A 77 1.46 -7.80 -13.55
C ARG A 77 0.63 -8.10 -14.79
N GLY A 78 0.69 -7.19 -15.76
CA GLY A 78 -0.04 -7.28 -17.02
C GLY A 78 -1.30 -6.44 -17.04
N GLY A 79 -2.07 -6.54 -18.13
CA GLY A 79 -3.32 -5.81 -18.30
C GLY A 79 -4.46 -6.74 -18.67
N LEU A 80 -5.57 -6.16 -19.15
CA LEU A 80 -6.66 -6.94 -19.74
C LEU A 80 -6.12 -7.83 -20.87
N SER A 81 -6.43 -9.12 -20.79
CA SER A 81 -6.08 -10.17 -21.75
C SER A 81 -7.35 -10.86 -22.25
N ILE A 82 -7.40 -11.22 -23.53
CA ILE A 82 -8.46 -12.06 -24.08
C ILE A 82 -8.07 -13.52 -23.90
N ARG A 83 -8.91 -14.26 -23.18
CA ARG A 83 -8.66 -15.68 -22.90
C ARG A 83 -9.67 -16.56 -23.61
N SER A 84 -9.15 -17.66 -24.15
CA SER A 84 -9.92 -18.79 -24.64
C SER A 84 -9.70 -19.99 -23.71
N PRO A 85 -10.45 -21.10 -23.88
CA PRO A 85 -10.16 -22.34 -23.16
C PRO A 85 -8.72 -22.87 -23.37
N SER A 86 -8.06 -22.50 -24.47
CA SER A 86 -6.69 -22.90 -24.79
C SER A 86 -5.59 -21.97 -24.27
N GLY A 87 -5.94 -20.81 -23.70
CA GLY A 87 -4.96 -19.86 -23.14
C GLY A 87 -5.25 -18.40 -23.48
N ASP A 88 -4.25 -17.55 -23.23
CA ASP A 88 -4.24 -16.16 -23.67
C ASP A 88 -4.14 -16.13 -25.21
N VAL A 89 -5.10 -15.46 -25.86
CA VAL A 89 -5.19 -15.31 -27.32
C VAL A 89 -5.25 -13.84 -27.73
N THR A 90 -4.71 -12.95 -26.87
CA THR A 90 -4.78 -11.50 -27.07
C THR A 90 -4.12 -11.07 -28.36
N ASP A 91 -2.93 -11.59 -28.67
CA ASP A 91 -2.16 -11.20 -29.86
C ASP A 91 -2.82 -11.71 -31.16
N GLU A 92 -3.35 -12.93 -31.16
CA GLU A 92 -4.10 -13.48 -32.29
C GLU A 92 -5.38 -12.68 -32.53
N THR A 93 -6.10 -12.34 -31.45
CA THR A 93 -7.33 -11.54 -31.53
C THR A 93 -7.02 -10.12 -32.02
N ARG A 94 -5.92 -9.52 -31.55
CA ARG A 94 -5.43 -8.22 -32.00
C ARG A 94 -5.09 -8.23 -33.49
N ALA A 95 -4.39 -9.26 -33.96
CA ALA A 95 -4.00 -9.39 -35.36
C ALA A 95 -5.19 -9.62 -36.30
N ALA A 96 -6.21 -10.37 -35.84
CA ALA A 96 -7.40 -10.70 -36.61
C ALA A 96 -8.56 -9.71 -36.45
N TRP A 97 -8.36 -8.60 -35.72
CA TRP A 97 -9.43 -7.65 -35.42
C TRP A 97 -10.00 -7.03 -36.71
N PRO A 98 -11.33 -6.98 -36.90
CA PRO A 98 -11.94 -6.54 -38.17
C PRO A 98 -11.49 -5.15 -38.65
N ASP A 99 -11.30 -4.22 -37.71
CA ASP A 99 -10.88 -2.84 -37.97
C ASP A 99 -9.35 -2.64 -37.80
N GLY A 100 -8.61 -3.75 -37.67
CA GLY A 100 -7.17 -3.79 -37.51
C GLY A 100 -6.65 -3.62 -36.08
N PRO A 101 -5.33 -3.84 -35.85
CA PRO A 101 -4.73 -3.83 -34.52
C PRO A 101 -4.87 -2.52 -33.75
N ALA A 102 -4.85 -1.38 -34.44
CA ALA A 102 -5.00 -0.08 -33.78
C ALA A 102 -6.40 0.12 -33.19
N ALA A 103 -7.44 -0.37 -33.87
CA ALA A 103 -8.81 -0.32 -33.35
C ALA A 103 -8.99 -1.27 -32.16
N PHE A 104 -8.33 -2.43 -32.18
CA PHE A 104 -8.25 -3.33 -31.03
C PHE A 104 -7.59 -2.66 -29.82
N ASP A 105 -6.43 -2.02 -30.02
CA ASP A 105 -5.70 -1.34 -28.95
C ASP A 105 -6.54 -0.23 -28.32
N LEU A 106 -7.27 0.54 -29.13
CA LEU A 106 -8.19 1.56 -28.66
C LEU A 106 -9.36 0.96 -27.86
N MET A 107 -9.96 -0.13 -28.35
CA MET A 107 -11.02 -0.85 -27.63
C MET A 107 -10.53 -1.36 -26.27
N LEU A 108 -9.33 -1.96 -26.23
CA LEU A 108 -8.74 -2.48 -24.99
C LEU A 108 -8.39 -1.36 -24.01
N ALA A 109 -7.89 -0.21 -24.50
CA ALA A 109 -7.64 0.97 -23.69
C ALA A 109 -8.94 1.51 -23.07
N ASN A 110 -10.00 1.67 -23.86
CA ASN A 110 -11.32 2.09 -23.37
C ASN A 110 -11.89 1.10 -22.33
N ALA A 111 -11.73 -0.21 -22.55
CA ALA A 111 -12.15 -1.23 -21.61
C ALA A 111 -11.39 -1.14 -20.28
N ARG A 112 -10.08 -0.84 -20.31
CA ARG A 112 -9.28 -0.61 -19.10
C ARG A 112 -9.78 0.59 -18.33
N GLU A 113 -10.02 1.72 -18.98
CA GLU A 113 -10.56 2.90 -18.30
C GLU A 113 -11.94 2.65 -17.70
N GLN A 114 -12.84 1.98 -18.42
CA GLN A 114 -14.16 1.63 -17.90
C GLN A 114 -14.08 0.70 -16.70
N LEU A 115 -13.13 -0.25 -16.70
CA LEU A 115 -12.86 -1.08 -15.53
C LEU A 115 -12.40 -0.22 -14.36
N GLU A 116 -11.43 0.67 -14.53
CA GLU A 116 -10.92 1.52 -13.44
C GLU A 116 -12.01 2.42 -12.85
N ARG A 117 -12.80 3.09 -13.70
CA ARG A 117 -13.97 3.87 -13.27
C ARG A 117 -14.95 3.02 -12.46
N SER A 118 -15.21 1.79 -12.93
CA SER A 118 -16.13 0.87 -12.26
C SER A 118 -15.59 0.36 -10.92
N MET A 119 -14.28 0.13 -10.84
CA MET A 119 -13.61 -0.30 -9.61
C MET A 119 -13.58 0.80 -8.55
N LEU A 120 -13.39 2.07 -8.95
CA LEU A 120 -13.42 3.20 -8.01
C LEU A 120 -14.84 3.59 -7.57
N ARG A 121 -15.77 3.74 -8.51
CA ARG A 121 -17.16 4.11 -8.16
C ARG A 121 -17.87 2.99 -7.38
N GLY A 122 -17.35 1.76 -7.46
CA GLY A 122 -17.99 0.56 -6.95
C GLY A 122 -19.27 0.19 -7.71
N PRO A 123 -19.93 -0.91 -7.34
CA PRO A 123 -21.14 -1.32 -8.04
C PRO A 123 -22.33 -0.41 -7.74
N THR A 124 -23.21 -0.30 -8.72
CA THR A 124 -24.57 0.22 -8.58
C THR A 124 -25.48 -0.85 -7.97
N ASP A 125 -26.62 -0.43 -7.43
CA ASP A 125 -27.63 -1.34 -6.87
C ASP A 125 -28.10 -2.41 -7.87
N ALA A 126 -28.08 -2.09 -9.17
CA ALA A 126 -28.43 -3.02 -10.24
C ALA A 126 -27.34 -4.08 -10.52
N GLU A 127 -26.07 -3.75 -10.30
CA GLU A 127 -24.91 -4.64 -10.52
C GLU A 127 -24.67 -5.59 -9.34
N VAL A 128 -25.09 -5.19 -8.13
CA VAL A 128 -24.84 -5.94 -6.87
C VAL A 128 -25.32 -7.40 -6.90
N PRO A 129 -26.55 -7.73 -7.38
CA PRO A 129 -27.02 -9.12 -7.37
C PRO A 129 -26.13 -10.05 -8.18
N ASP A 130 -25.78 -9.65 -9.41
CA ASP A 130 -24.96 -10.46 -10.31
C ASP A 130 -23.52 -10.59 -9.80
N LEU A 131 -22.95 -9.52 -9.24
CA LEU A 131 -21.61 -9.58 -8.64
C LEU A 131 -21.56 -10.54 -7.45
N LYS A 132 -22.57 -10.49 -6.57
CA LYS A 132 -22.66 -11.43 -5.43
C LYS A 132 -22.81 -12.87 -5.90
N ALA A 133 -23.59 -13.13 -6.95
CA ALA A 133 -23.72 -14.46 -7.53
C ALA A 133 -22.38 -15.00 -8.08
N ASN A 134 -21.49 -14.09 -8.51
CA ASN A 134 -20.14 -14.41 -8.98
C ASN A 134 -19.05 -14.33 -7.89
N GLY A 135 -19.45 -14.30 -6.61
CA GLY A 135 -18.51 -14.40 -5.49
C GLY A 135 -17.91 -13.08 -4.99
N TRP A 136 -18.42 -11.93 -5.45
CA TRP A 136 -18.03 -10.63 -4.89
C TRP A 136 -18.50 -10.48 -3.44
N ASP A 137 -17.55 -10.19 -2.54
CA ASP A 137 -17.81 -9.94 -1.13
C ASP A 137 -17.35 -8.52 -0.73
N PRO A 138 -18.28 -7.55 -0.61
CA PRO A 138 -17.95 -6.16 -0.24
C PRO A 138 -17.36 -6.02 1.17
N ALA A 139 -17.58 -7.00 2.06
CA ALA A 139 -17.09 -6.92 3.43
C ALA A 139 -15.67 -7.48 3.59
N SER A 140 -15.07 -8.08 2.55
CA SER A 140 -13.77 -8.74 2.65
C SER A 140 -12.65 -7.78 3.09
N ALA A 141 -12.49 -6.64 2.41
CA ALA A 141 -11.48 -5.65 2.76
C ALA A 141 -11.69 -5.09 4.18
N LYS A 142 -12.95 -4.80 4.54
CA LYS A 142 -13.32 -4.29 5.87
C LYS A 142 -13.01 -5.30 6.97
N ARG A 143 -13.27 -6.59 6.75
CA ARG A 143 -12.94 -7.65 7.74
C ARG A 143 -11.44 -7.75 7.96
N SER A 144 -10.63 -7.65 6.91
CA SER A 144 -9.16 -7.67 7.06
C SER A 144 -8.65 -6.49 7.88
N ALA A 145 -9.17 -5.29 7.65
CA ALA A 145 -8.82 -4.10 8.44
C ALA A 145 -9.33 -4.19 9.89
N GLU A 146 -10.54 -4.70 10.11
CA GLU A 146 -11.08 -4.93 11.46
C GLU A 146 -10.23 -5.92 12.25
N ASN A 147 -9.81 -7.04 11.63
CA ASN A 147 -8.94 -8.01 12.27
C ASN A 147 -7.60 -7.39 12.69
N ARG A 148 -7.05 -6.47 11.88
CA ARG A 148 -5.81 -5.76 12.21
C ARG A 148 -6.02 -4.74 13.32
N ALA A 149 -7.08 -3.94 13.26
CA ALA A 149 -7.45 -3.01 14.32
C ALA A 149 -7.68 -3.73 15.66
N GLU A 150 -8.36 -4.88 15.64
CA GLU A 150 -8.53 -5.74 16.81
C GLU A 150 -7.19 -6.23 17.37
N SER A 151 -6.26 -6.61 16.50
CA SER A 151 -4.92 -7.00 16.93
C SER A 151 -4.13 -5.85 17.56
N GLU A 152 -4.36 -4.60 17.16
CA GLU A 152 -3.80 -3.42 17.84
C GLU A 152 -4.47 -3.16 19.20
N ARG A 153 -5.79 -3.33 19.31
CA ARG A 153 -6.50 -3.24 20.61
C ARG A 153 -5.95 -4.26 21.61
N GLN A 154 -5.73 -5.50 21.17
CA GLN A 154 -5.11 -6.54 21.98
C GLN A 154 -3.66 -6.23 22.37
N LEU A 155 -2.92 -5.47 21.55
CA LEU A 155 -1.60 -5.00 21.92
C LEU A 155 -1.69 -3.90 23.00
N ALA A 156 -2.59 -2.95 22.86
CA ALA A 156 -2.82 -1.90 23.85
C ALA A 156 -3.15 -2.51 25.24
N GLU A 157 -4.05 -3.50 25.28
CA GLU A 157 -4.36 -4.23 26.51
C GLU A 157 -3.14 -4.94 27.11
N ARG A 158 -2.27 -5.54 26.29
CA ARG A 158 -1.03 -6.16 26.76
C ARG A 158 -0.05 -5.14 27.32
N LEU A 159 0.07 -3.97 26.70
CA LEU A 159 0.93 -2.89 27.17
C LEU A 159 0.45 -2.34 28.51
N ASP A 160 -0.86 -2.25 28.74
CA ASP A 160 -1.43 -1.86 30.03
C ASP A 160 -1.17 -2.92 31.12
N ASN A 161 -1.19 -4.20 30.76
CA ASN A 161 -0.92 -5.31 31.69
C ASN A 161 0.58 -5.51 32.00
N ASP A 162 1.47 -5.09 31.10
CA ASP A 162 2.92 -5.17 31.31
C ASP A 162 3.61 -3.82 31.02
N PRO A 163 3.52 -2.85 31.95
CA PRO A 163 3.90 -1.47 31.69
C PRO A 163 5.38 -1.26 31.37
N GLN A 164 6.24 -2.24 31.64
CA GLN A 164 7.67 -2.16 31.31
C GLN A 164 7.90 -1.97 29.81
N TYR A 165 6.96 -2.45 28.98
CA TYR A 165 7.03 -2.33 27.53
C TYR A 165 6.74 -0.92 27.01
N TRP A 166 6.10 -0.04 27.79
CA TRP A 166 5.92 1.37 27.39
C TRP A 166 7.26 2.09 27.19
N ASN A 167 8.27 1.76 28.00
CA ASN A 167 9.62 2.31 27.86
C ASN A 167 10.34 1.82 26.59
N ARG A 168 9.81 0.79 25.94
CA ARG A 168 10.37 0.14 24.75
C ARG A 168 9.34 0.01 23.63
N LEU A 169 8.34 0.90 23.61
CA LEU A 169 7.20 0.79 22.70
C LEU A 169 7.63 0.70 21.23
N ARG A 170 8.64 1.47 20.83
CA ARG A 170 9.22 1.39 19.48
C ARG A 170 9.65 -0.03 19.12
N ASP A 171 10.39 -0.70 20.02
CA ASP A 171 10.87 -2.06 19.80
C ASP A 171 9.70 -3.04 19.67
N VAL A 172 8.65 -2.86 20.47
CA VAL A 172 7.47 -3.74 20.46
C VAL A 172 6.71 -3.62 19.14
N VAL A 173 6.44 -2.38 18.72
CA VAL A 173 5.75 -2.09 17.46
C VAL A 173 6.56 -2.60 16.27
N GLN A 174 7.86 -2.29 16.23
CA GLN A 174 8.75 -2.70 15.14
C GLN A 174 8.91 -4.23 15.10
N ALA A 175 9.12 -4.90 16.23
CA ALA A 175 9.22 -6.36 16.28
C ALA A 175 7.93 -7.03 15.81
N ARG A 176 6.77 -6.47 16.16
CA ARG A 176 5.47 -7.00 15.72
C ARG A 176 5.25 -6.80 14.22
N TYR A 177 5.58 -5.62 13.69
CA TYR A 177 5.59 -5.39 12.23
C TYR A 177 6.48 -6.39 11.51
N MET A 178 7.72 -6.58 11.98
CA MET A 178 8.64 -7.56 11.41
C MET A 178 8.08 -8.98 11.44
N SER A 179 7.46 -9.37 12.56
CA SER A 179 6.94 -10.74 12.75
C SER A 179 5.67 -11.01 11.95
N LEU A 180 4.81 -10.02 11.72
CA LEU A 180 3.52 -10.21 11.06
C LEU A 180 3.59 -9.93 9.55
N GLU A 181 4.41 -8.97 9.14
CA GLU A 181 4.37 -8.44 7.78
C GLU A 181 5.63 -8.80 6.97
N VAL A 182 6.78 -9.00 7.63
CA VAL A 182 8.08 -9.10 6.95
C VAL A 182 8.67 -10.51 7.00
N ILE A 183 8.38 -11.30 8.04
CA ILE A 183 9.11 -12.56 8.30
C ILE A 183 9.03 -13.56 7.15
N ASP A 184 7.88 -13.69 6.49
CA ASP A 184 7.69 -14.65 5.41
C ASP A 184 8.49 -14.25 4.16
N MET A 185 8.42 -12.97 3.76
CA MET A 185 9.19 -12.47 2.61
C MET A 185 10.69 -12.47 2.88
N LEU A 186 11.11 -12.14 4.10
CA LEU A 186 12.51 -12.20 4.53
C LEU A 186 13.03 -13.64 4.50
N THR A 187 12.24 -14.59 5.01
CA THR A 187 12.61 -16.01 5.00
C THR A 187 12.75 -16.52 3.57
N GLN A 188 11.80 -16.21 2.68
CA GLN A 188 11.90 -16.60 1.28
C GLN A 188 13.12 -15.98 0.59
N ALA A 189 13.36 -14.68 0.79
CA ALA A 189 14.49 -13.97 0.20
C ALA A 189 15.85 -14.50 0.66
N LEU A 190 15.96 -14.94 1.92
CA LEU A 190 17.15 -15.61 2.44
C LEU A 190 17.34 -17.01 1.85
N LEU A 191 16.25 -17.79 1.74
CA LEU A 191 16.28 -19.11 1.11
C LEU A 191 16.75 -19.04 -0.34
N ASP A 192 16.25 -18.06 -1.11
CA ASP A 192 16.64 -17.83 -2.51
C ASP A 192 18.13 -17.49 -2.65
N ARG A 193 18.74 -16.90 -1.61
CA ARG A 193 20.18 -16.61 -1.51
C ARG A 193 21.02 -17.76 -0.93
N GLY A 194 20.40 -18.86 -0.50
CA GLY A 194 21.08 -19.94 0.23
C GLY A 194 21.63 -19.50 1.60
N ARG A 195 20.96 -18.54 2.23
CA ARG A 195 21.34 -17.91 3.51
C ARG A 195 20.34 -18.24 4.61
N THR A 196 20.71 -17.96 5.85
CA THR A 196 19.85 -18.17 7.03
C THR A 196 19.56 -16.89 7.79
N LEU A 197 18.46 -16.87 8.53
CA LEU A 197 18.09 -15.71 9.35
C LEU A 197 19.17 -15.37 10.40
N ALA A 198 19.88 -16.37 10.92
CA ALA A 198 20.95 -16.19 11.90
C ALA A 198 22.16 -15.39 11.37
N GLU A 199 22.33 -15.30 10.05
CA GLU A 199 23.40 -14.51 9.42
C GLU A 199 23.08 -13.01 9.40
N VAL A 200 21.80 -12.63 9.45
CA VAL A 200 21.33 -11.23 9.38
C VAL A 200 20.80 -10.74 10.73
N VAL A 201 20.16 -11.63 11.48
CA VAL A 201 19.56 -11.37 12.78
C VAL A 201 20.45 -11.97 13.88
N THR A 202 21.54 -11.27 14.20
CA THR A 202 22.50 -11.67 15.25
C THR A 202 22.11 -11.17 16.65
N GLY A 203 21.15 -10.24 16.73
CA GLY A 203 20.65 -9.72 17.99
C GLY A 203 19.70 -8.55 17.80
N ARG A 204 19.31 -7.91 18.90
CA ARG A 204 18.34 -6.79 18.88
C ARG A 204 18.78 -5.62 17.99
N GLU A 205 20.05 -5.24 18.08
CA GLU A 205 20.55 -4.10 17.30
C GLU A 205 20.58 -4.41 15.80
N SER A 206 20.83 -5.67 15.39
CA SER A 206 20.79 -6.02 13.97
C SER A 206 19.35 -6.06 13.43
N ILE A 207 18.37 -6.46 14.25
CA ILE A 207 16.95 -6.37 13.89
C ILE A 207 16.54 -4.92 13.65
N ARG A 208 16.94 -4.01 14.56
CA ARG A 208 16.67 -2.58 14.40
C ARG A 208 17.34 -2.04 13.16
N ALA A 209 18.65 -2.27 12.99
CA ALA A 209 19.39 -1.81 11.83
C ALA A 209 18.79 -2.33 10.51
N PHE A 210 18.35 -3.58 10.48
CA PHE A 210 17.67 -4.17 9.32
C PHE A 210 16.34 -3.45 9.04
N ALA A 211 15.50 -3.27 10.05
CA ALA A 211 14.21 -2.62 9.89
C ALA A 211 14.34 -1.11 9.60
N ASP A 212 15.40 -0.45 10.05
CA ASP A 212 15.73 0.93 9.73
C ASP A 212 16.20 1.09 8.26
N CYS A 213 16.58 0.01 7.59
CA CYS A 213 16.86 0.00 6.15
C CYS A 213 15.59 -0.07 5.29
N MET A 214 14.41 -0.23 5.92
CA MET A 214 13.12 -0.32 5.24
C MET A 214 12.30 0.95 5.52
N PRO A 215 12.26 1.92 4.58
CA PRO A 215 11.56 3.18 4.79
C PRO A 215 10.11 3.03 5.21
N SER A 216 9.37 2.10 4.58
CA SER A 216 7.96 1.87 4.92
C SER A 216 7.76 1.35 6.33
N ALA A 217 8.67 0.49 6.82
CA ALA A 217 8.67 0.01 8.20
C ALA A 217 8.91 1.16 9.19
N GLY A 218 9.83 2.08 8.84
CA GLY A 218 10.13 3.27 9.63
C GLY A 218 8.94 4.20 9.81
N ILE A 219 8.18 4.45 8.74
CA ILE A 219 6.94 5.22 8.78
C ILE A 219 5.87 4.50 9.60
N HIS A 220 5.59 3.23 9.28
CA HIS A 220 4.58 2.42 9.95
C HIS A 220 4.81 2.41 11.48
N ALA A 221 6.02 2.07 11.90
CA ALA A 221 6.35 1.98 13.31
C ALA A 221 6.21 3.33 14.04
N THR A 222 6.44 4.45 13.35
CA THR A 222 6.33 5.79 13.95
C THR A 222 4.88 6.18 14.18
N LEU A 223 4.03 5.98 13.18
CA LEU A 223 2.60 6.28 13.30
C LEU A 223 1.93 5.36 14.31
N THR A 224 2.23 4.06 14.27
CA THR A 224 1.70 3.07 15.21
C THR A 224 2.18 3.31 16.64
N GLU A 225 3.45 3.69 16.84
CA GLU A 225 3.96 4.07 18.16
C GLU A 225 3.22 5.30 18.70
N ALA A 226 3.09 6.37 17.90
CA ALA A 226 2.41 7.59 18.33
C ALA A 226 0.93 7.32 18.67
N ALA A 227 0.27 6.48 17.87
CA ALA A 227 -1.09 6.02 18.12
C ALA A 227 -1.23 5.30 19.47
N HIS A 228 -0.34 4.35 19.78
CA HIS A 228 -0.34 3.67 21.08
C HIS A 228 -0.01 4.58 22.25
N ARG A 229 0.87 5.59 22.08
CA ARG A 229 1.18 6.57 23.14
C ARG A 229 -0.03 7.42 23.51
N ASN A 230 -0.98 7.63 22.59
CA ASN A 230 -2.25 8.22 22.91
C ASN A 230 -3.17 7.17 23.58
N ARG A 231 -3.15 7.11 24.91
CA ARG A 231 -3.93 6.14 25.69
C ARG A 231 -5.45 6.28 25.54
N GLU A 232 -5.92 7.41 25.03
CA GLU A 232 -7.34 7.64 24.75
C GLU A 232 -7.74 7.21 23.33
N LYS A 233 -6.78 6.83 22.48
CA LYS A 233 -7.04 6.38 21.12
C LYS A 233 -7.73 5.01 21.14
N SER A 234 -8.90 4.95 20.50
CA SER A 234 -9.49 3.69 20.06
C SER A 234 -8.97 3.37 18.66
N TRP A 235 -8.49 2.15 18.45
CA TRP A 235 -8.08 1.66 17.13
C TRP A 235 -9.31 1.33 16.29
N GLU A 236 -9.41 1.97 15.13
CA GLU A 236 -10.45 1.73 14.13
C GLU A 236 -9.84 1.14 12.85
N PRO A 237 -10.64 0.43 12.00
CA PRO A 237 -10.15 -0.10 10.73
C PRO A 237 -9.51 0.94 9.82
N ASN A 238 -10.03 2.17 9.83
CA ASN A 238 -9.51 3.27 9.00
C ASN A 238 -8.10 3.69 9.42
N ASP A 239 -7.76 3.60 10.71
CA ASP A 239 -6.40 3.88 11.19
C ASP A 239 -5.37 2.98 10.50
N ILE A 240 -5.73 1.71 10.25
CA ILE A 240 -4.86 0.74 9.59
C ILE A 240 -4.63 1.15 8.13
N PHE A 241 -5.68 1.57 7.43
CA PHE A 241 -5.60 2.01 6.04
C PHE A 241 -4.76 3.28 5.89
N ASP A 242 -4.97 4.26 6.77
CA ASP A 242 -4.20 5.51 6.79
C ASP A 242 -2.72 5.25 7.03
N ILE A 243 -2.39 4.43 8.04
CA ILE A 243 -1.01 4.08 8.36
C ILE A 243 -0.34 3.34 7.18
N ASP A 244 -1.01 2.37 6.59
CA ASP A 244 -0.46 1.61 5.46
C ASP A 244 -0.29 2.47 4.21
N ALA A 245 -1.23 3.37 3.92
CA ALA A 245 -1.13 4.31 2.81
C ALA A 245 0.06 5.24 2.99
N LEU A 246 0.21 5.84 4.17
CA LEU A 246 1.33 6.73 4.49
C LEU A 246 2.68 6.00 4.51
N SER A 247 2.68 4.73 4.90
CA SER A 247 3.90 3.91 4.92
C SER A 247 4.55 3.78 3.54
N ILE A 248 3.77 3.87 2.46
CA ILE A 248 4.32 3.89 1.10
C ILE A 248 4.29 5.27 0.45
N ALA A 249 3.34 6.14 0.80
CA ALA A 249 3.28 7.46 0.19
C ALA A 249 4.44 8.34 0.66
N VAL A 250 4.77 8.32 1.96
CA VAL A 250 5.81 9.20 2.51
C VAL A 250 7.20 8.89 1.94
N PRO A 251 7.65 7.64 1.82
CA PRO A 251 9.00 7.39 1.28
C PRO A 251 9.11 7.48 -0.25
N TYR A 252 8.00 7.39 -0.98
CA TYR A 252 7.99 7.19 -2.44
C TYR A 252 7.22 8.25 -3.23
N CYS A 253 6.85 9.37 -2.60
CA CYS A 253 6.27 10.53 -3.28
C CYS A 253 7.00 11.80 -2.87
N ASP A 254 7.06 12.79 -3.76
CA ASP A 254 7.68 14.09 -3.46
C ASP A 254 6.83 14.93 -2.49
N ILE A 255 5.50 14.84 -2.59
CA ILE A 255 4.55 15.55 -1.73
C ILE A 255 3.43 14.59 -1.30
N VAL A 256 3.08 14.63 -0.02
CA VAL A 256 1.95 13.89 0.57
C VAL A 256 1.04 14.84 1.31
N VAL A 257 -0.25 14.83 0.94
CA VAL A 257 -1.30 15.49 1.70
C VAL A 257 -1.94 14.48 2.63
N THR A 258 -1.97 14.78 3.93
CA THR A 258 -2.58 13.91 4.94
C THR A 258 -3.28 14.72 6.02
N GLU A 259 -3.90 14.06 6.99
CA GLU A 259 -4.56 14.75 8.09
C GLU A 259 -3.55 15.34 9.10
N ARG A 260 -4.02 16.25 9.96
CA ARG A 260 -3.15 17.06 10.82
C ARG A 260 -2.34 16.26 11.84
N TYR A 261 -2.94 15.23 12.44
CA TYR A 261 -2.31 14.38 13.43
C TYR A 261 -1.13 13.60 12.82
N ALA A 262 -1.33 12.89 11.71
CA ALA A 262 -0.28 12.17 10.98
C ALA A 262 0.81 13.12 10.51
N SER A 263 0.43 14.27 9.92
CA SER A 263 1.37 15.33 9.54
C SER A 263 2.21 15.77 10.75
N HIS A 264 1.59 16.02 11.90
CA HIS A 264 2.28 16.42 13.12
C HIS A 264 3.25 15.34 13.63
N VAL A 265 2.80 14.08 13.70
CA VAL A 265 3.63 12.95 14.14
C VAL A 265 4.85 12.77 13.24
N LEU A 266 4.66 12.79 11.92
CA LEU A 266 5.74 12.62 10.94
C LEU A 266 6.77 13.75 11.05
N HIS A 267 6.33 15.01 11.15
CA HIS A 267 7.22 16.16 11.33
C HIS A 267 7.98 16.12 12.65
N ALA A 268 7.33 15.72 13.75
CA ALA A 268 7.97 15.57 15.05
C ALA A 268 9.07 14.49 15.03
N ALA A 269 8.90 13.45 14.22
CA ALA A 269 9.92 12.41 14.00
C ALA A 269 10.96 12.79 12.92
N HIS A 270 10.86 13.98 12.33
CA HIS A 270 11.69 14.47 11.23
C HIS A 270 11.64 13.62 9.95
N LEU A 271 10.72 12.67 9.83
CA LEU A 271 10.65 11.73 8.71
C LEU A 271 10.53 12.40 7.33
N PRO A 272 9.72 13.47 7.13
CA PRO A 272 9.66 14.19 5.85
C PRO A 272 11.04 14.64 5.36
N ARG A 273 11.90 15.12 6.27
CA ARG A 273 13.28 15.54 5.94
C ARG A 273 14.16 14.36 5.53
N TRP A 274 14.06 13.23 6.23
CA TRP A 274 14.86 12.04 5.93
C TRP A 274 14.45 11.39 4.61
N MET A 275 13.14 11.35 4.34
CA MET A 275 12.58 10.78 3.11
C MET A 275 12.64 11.75 1.92
N LYS A 276 12.97 13.03 2.17
CA LYS A 276 12.95 14.11 1.16
C LYS A 276 11.55 14.31 0.55
N THR A 277 10.54 14.24 1.41
CA THR A 277 9.13 14.34 1.06
C THR A 277 8.52 15.52 1.77
N GLU A 278 7.74 16.32 1.06
CA GLU A 278 6.95 17.38 1.67
C GLU A 278 5.62 16.81 2.18
N VAL A 279 5.36 16.94 3.49
CA VAL A 279 4.11 16.46 4.09
C VAL A 279 3.30 17.65 4.56
N VAL A 280 2.09 17.80 4.02
CA VAL A 280 1.20 18.94 4.32
C VAL A 280 -0.18 18.49 4.80
N PRO A 281 -0.81 19.24 5.73
CA PRO A 281 -2.06 18.82 6.34
C PRO A 281 -3.33 19.24 5.56
N ARG A 282 -3.19 20.03 4.49
CA ARG A 282 -4.33 20.60 3.75
C ARG A 282 -4.00 20.71 2.26
N LEU A 283 -5.02 20.48 1.43
CA LEU A 283 -4.91 20.62 -0.03
C LEU A 283 -4.47 22.02 -0.48
N LYS A 284 -4.86 23.09 0.21
CA LYS A 284 -4.40 24.44 -0.14
C LYS A 284 -2.89 24.62 0.03
N ASP A 285 -2.31 23.91 0.99
CA ASP A 285 -0.87 23.99 1.28
C ASP A 285 -0.09 23.24 0.17
N LEU A 286 -0.70 22.27 -0.52
CA LEU A 286 -0.14 21.61 -1.70
C LEU A 286 0.05 22.59 -2.87
N THR A 287 -0.93 23.46 -3.15
CA THR A 287 -0.81 24.45 -4.22
C THR A 287 0.35 25.41 -3.94
N GLU A 288 0.49 25.88 -2.70
CA GLU A 288 1.62 26.73 -2.28
C GLU A 288 2.98 26.02 -2.40
N SER A 289 3.03 24.69 -2.26
CA SER A 289 4.24 23.89 -2.43
C SER A 289 4.60 23.69 -3.89
N LEU A 290 3.62 23.41 -4.76
CA LEU A 290 3.84 23.27 -6.20
C LEU A 290 4.31 24.58 -6.83
N ASP A 291 3.82 25.73 -6.35
CA ASP A 291 4.24 27.06 -6.82
C ASP A 291 5.69 27.43 -6.44
N ARG A 292 6.32 26.69 -5.52
CA ARG A 292 7.69 26.94 -5.03
C ARG A 292 8.76 26.08 -5.72
N GLN A 293 8.35 25.11 -6.53
CA GLN A 293 9.25 24.22 -7.30
C GLN A 293 9.64 24.85 -8.64
#